data_AF-A0A9J5X5X0-F1
#
_entry.id   AF-A0A9J5X5X0-F1
#
_cell.length_a   1.000
_cell.length_b   1.000
_cell.length_c   1.000
_cell.angle_alpha   90.00
_cell.angle_beta   90.00
_cell.angle_gamma   90.00
#
_symmetry.space_group_name_H-M   'P 1'
#
loop_
_entity.id
_entity.type
_entity.pdbx_description
1 polymer ?
#
loop_
_entity_poly.entity_id
_entity_poly.type
_entity_poly.pdbx_seq_one_letter_code
_entity_poly.pdbx_strand_id
1 'polypeptide(L)'
;MIARFNFYPLCPRPDVVLGVKQHADSSAITILLQDKEVEGLQVLKDDQWFRVPVVPYGLLINVGDQVEIMSNGTFKSPVHRVLTNAERERNTLAIFIIPDVAVGIGPVEKLINEERPRAYKDIKNYVELFFQSYQQGKRPIEAAKISQELH
;
A
#
# COMPACT_ATOMS: atom_id res chain seq x y z
N MET A 1 -15.54 -2.65 -2.71
CA MET A 1 -14.77 -1.41 -2.99
C MET A 1 -15.02 -0.43 -1.85
N ILE A 2 -14.01 0.34 -1.45
CA ILE A 2 -14.11 1.34 -0.37
C ILE A 2 -13.55 2.66 -0.90
N ALA A 3 -14.24 3.78 -0.65
CA ALA A 3 -13.74 5.12 -0.96
C ALA A 3 -13.33 5.84 0.34
N ARG A 4 -12.19 6.54 0.30
CA ARG A 4 -11.68 7.37 1.40
C ARG A 4 -11.35 8.75 0.88
N PHE A 5 -12.09 9.73 1.38
CA PHE A 5 -11.76 11.15 1.23
C PHE A 5 -10.75 11.52 2.32
N ASN A 6 -9.61 12.09 1.94
CA ASN A 6 -8.62 12.58 2.88
C ASN A 6 -8.50 14.09 2.74
N PHE A 7 -8.69 14.80 3.85
CA PHE A 7 -8.41 16.21 3.99
C PHE A 7 -7.18 16.38 4.89
N TYR A 8 -6.16 17.05 4.38
CA TYR A 8 -4.93 17.35 5.10
C TYR A 8 -4.89 18.86 5.39
N PRO A 9 -5.12 19.30 6.64
CA PRO A 9 -5.09 20.70 6.99
C PRO A 9 -3.66 21.26 6.98
N LEU A 10 -3.56 22.59 7.08
CA LEU A 10 -2.29 23.28 7.29
C LEU A 10 -1.59 22.76 8.55
N CYS A 11 -0.31 22.49 8.45
CA CYS A 11 0.52 22.05 9.55
C CYS A 11 1.64 23.06 9.80
N PRO A 12 1.72 23.71 10.98
CA PRO A 12 2.80 24.64 11.31
C PRO A 12 4.18 23.97 11.43
N ARG A 13 4.24 22.64 11.49
CA ARG A 13 5.43 21.83 11.72
C ARG A 13 5.53 20.68 10.71
N PRO A 14 5.58 20.97 9.40
CA PRO A 14 5.58 19.93 8.37
C PRO A 14 6.89 19.14 8.32
N ASP A 15 7.94 19.63 8.99
CA ASP A 15 9.23 18.98 9.19
C ASP A 15 9.16 17.74 10.10
N VAL A 16 8.17 17.67 10.99
CA VAL A 16 8.05 16.60 11.99
C VAL A 16 6.69 15.91 12.03
N VAL A 17 5.69 16.39 11.27
CA VAL A 17 4.35 15.82 11.22
C VAL A 17 4.03 15.26 9.83
N LEU A 18 3.69 13.97 9.78
CA LEU A 18 3.16 13.32 8.58
C LEU A 18 1.63 13.42 8.55
N GLY A 19 1.08 13.63 7.35
CA GLY A 19 -0.36 13.56 7.11
C GLY A 19 -0.85 12.11 7.14
N VAL A 20 -0.03 11.18 6.64
CA VAL A 20 -0.22 9.73 6.82
C VAL A 20 1.14 9.10 7.08
N LYS A 21 1.23 8.29 8.14
CA LYS A 21 2.43 7.51 8.46
C LYS A 21 2.82 6.58 7.31
N GLN A 22 4.09 6.16 7.28
CA GLN A 22 4.54 5.17 6.31
C GLN A 22 3.72 3.88 6.42
N HIS A 23 3.21 3.39 5.29
CA HIS A 23 2.44 2.15 5.19
C HIS A 23 2.47 1.62 3.75
N ALA A 24 2.02 0.39 3.57
CA ALA A 24 1.62 -0.12 2.28
C ALA A 24 0.12 -0.42 2.33
N ASP A 25 -0.54 -0.41 1.16
CA ASP A 25 -1.98 -0.64 1.10
C ASP A 25 -2.31 -2.12 1.26
N SER A 26 -3.29 -2.42 2.10
CA SER A 26 -3.81 -3.78 2.30
C SER A 26 -4.83 -4.21 1.25
N SER A 27 -5.14 -3.33 0.29
CA SER A 27 -6.00 -3.59 -0.85
C SER A 27 -5.28 -4.43 -1.91
N ALA A 28 -5.99 -4.81 -2.98
CA ALA A 28 -5.35 -5.34 -4.18
C ALA A 28 -4.84 -4.19 -5.06
N ILE A 29 -5.71 -3.21 -5.34
CA ILE A 29 -5.39 -2.05 -6.15
C ILE A 29 -5.99 -0.83 -5.44
N THR A 30 -5.22 0.26 -5.43
CA THR A 30 -5.71 1.57 -5.02
C THR A 30 -5.64 2.52 -6.22
N ILE A 31 -6.72 3.26 -6.44
CA ILE A 31 -6.81 4.33 -7.43
C ILE A 31 -6.92 5.63 -6.65
N LEU A 32 -5.96 6.52 -6.84
CA LEU A 32 -5.86 7.78 -6.13
C LEU A 32 -6.03 8.95 -7.10
N LEU A 33 -7.09 9.72 -6.87
CA LEU A 33 -7.19 11.07 -7.38
C LEU A 33 -6.46 12.01 -6.42
N GLN A 34 -5.34 12.56 -6.89
CA GLN A 34 -4.57 13.54 -6.14
C GLN A 34 -5.25 14.91 -6.14
N ASP A 35 -4.78 15.78 -5.25
CA ASP A 35 -5.09 17.20 -5.29
C ASP A 35 -4.69 17.79 -6.65
N LYS A 36 -5.35 18.87 -7.07
CA LYS A 36 -5.09 19.52 -8.35
C LYS A 36 -3.74 20.22 -8.40
N GLU A 37 -3.25 20.71 -7.26
CA GLU A 37 -2.05 21.56 -7.21
C GLU A 37 -1.11 21.23 -6.05
N VAL A 38 -1.62 20.59 -5.00
CA VAL A 38 -0.84 20.36 -3.76
C VAL A 38 -0.29 18.94 -3.70
N GLU A 39 1.02 18.83 -3.87
CA GLU A 39 1.74 17.58 -3.68
C GLU A 39 1.80 17.16 -2.20
N GLY A 40 2.20 15.91 -1.95
CA GLY A 40 2.41 15.44 -0.58
C GLY A 40 2.66 13.94 -0.48
N LEU A 41 2.25 13.17 -1.48
CA LEU A 41 2.51 11.73 -1.52
C LEU A 41 4.00 11.47 -1.80
N GLN A 42 4.59 10.58 -1.01
CA GLN A 42 5.92 10.02 -1.26
C GLN A 42 5.89 8.50 -1.25
N VAL A 43 6.67 7.89 -2.13
CA VAL A 43 6.87 6.43 -2.22
C VAL A 43 8.32 6.11 -1.84
N LEU A 44 8.52 5.06 -1.06
CA LEU A 44 9.82 4.54 -0.71
C LEU A 44 10.30 3.57 -1.79
N LYS A 45 11.50 3.81 -2.32
CA LYS A 45 12.18 2.92 -3.27
C LYS A 45 13.68 2.96 -2.97
N ASP A 46 14.33 1.81 -2.90
CA ASP A 46 15.78 1.71 -2.65
C ASP A 46 16.22 2.54 -1.42
N ASP A 47 15.45 2.43 -0.33
CA ASP A 47 15.62 3.17 0.93
C ASP A 47 15.57 4.71 0.82
N GLN A 48 15.06 5.22 -0.30
CA GLN A 48 14.92 6.65 -0.58
C GLN A 48 13.45 7.03 -0.82
N TRP A 49 13.06 8.20 -0.32
CA TRP A 49 11.72 8.74 -0.51
C TRP A 49 11.63 9.57 -1.78
N PHE A 50 10.78 9.13 -2.71
CA PHE A 50 10.50 9.84 -3.95
C PHE A 50 9.15 10.53 -3.88
N ARG A 51 9.13 11.81 -4.27
CA ARG A 51 7.88 12.57 -4.40
C ARG A 51 7.11 12.09 -5.62
N VAL A 52 5.81 11.87 -5.45
CA VAL A 52 4.90 11.60 -6.57
C VAL A 52 4.35 12.94 -7.07
N PRO A 53 4.61 13.34 -8.32
CA PRO A 53 4.13 14.61 -8.84
C PRO A 53 2.61 14.58 -9.03
N VAL A 54 1.98 15.75 -8.94
CA VAL A 54 0.61 15.92 -9.42
C VAL A 54 0.65 15.98 -10.95
N VAL A 55 -0.05 15.07 -11.60
CA VAL A 55 -0.20 15.04 -13.06
C VAL A 55 -1.61 15.53 -13.40
N PRO A 56 -1.77 16.61 -14.19
CA PRO A 56 -3.08 17.09 -14.59
C PRO A 56 -3.93 15.98 -15.22
N TYR A 57 -5.16 15.81 -14.73
CA TYR A 57 -6.10 14.75 -15.14
C TYR A 57 -5.59 13.31 -14.91
N GLY A 58 -4.47 13.15 -14.20
CA GLY A 58 -3.88 11.86 -13.89
C GLY A 58 -4.53 11.20 -12.69
N LEU A 59 -4.66 9.88 -12.76
CA LEU A 59 -4.94 9.03 -11.61
C LEU A 59 -3.67 8.23 -11.29
N LEU A 60 -3.31 8.20 -10.02
CA LEU A 60 -2.26 7.29 -9.56
C LEU A 60 -2.88 5.92 -9.29
N ILE A 61 -2.27 4.87 -9.84
CA ILE A 61 -2.62 3.48 -9.52
C ILE A 61 -1.46 2.87 -8.76
N ASN A 62 -1.73 2.30 -7.59
CA ASN A 62 -0.76 1.48 -6.86
C ASN A 62 -1.33 0.09 -6.59
N VAL A 63 -0.46 -0.91 -6.71
CA VAL A 63 -0.73 -2.27 -6.26
C VAL A 63 -0.58 -2.31 -4.74
N GLY A 64 -1.45 -3.07 -4.07
CA GLY A 64 -1.36 -3.33 -2.64
C GLY A 64 -0.86 -4.74 -2.35
N ASP A 65 -0.82 -5.07 -1.07
CA ASP A 65 -0.25 -6.32 -0.56
C ASP A 65 -0.90 -7.56 -1.19
N GLN A 66 -2.21 -7.51 -1.49
CA GLN A 66 -2.90 -8.69 -2.02
C GLN A 66 -2.46 -9.03 -3.44
N VAL A 67 -2.14 -8.03 -4.27
CA VAL A 67 -1.57 -8.27 -5.61
C VAL A 67 -0.13 -8.74 -5.51
N GLU A 68 0.65 -8.24 -4.56
CA GLU A 68 1.99 -8.78 -4.30
C GLU A 68 1.91 -10.27 -3.95
N ILE A 69 1.02 -10.67 -3.03
CA ILE A 69 0.80 -12.07 -2.66
C ILE A 69 0.36 -12.91 -3.87
N MET A 70 -0.70 -12.49 -4.57
CA MET A 70 -1.25 -13.23 -5.71
C MET A 70 -0.26 -13.36 -6.88
N SER A 71 0.59 -12.36 -7.07
CA SER A 71 1.63 -12.39 -8.11
C SER A 71 2.91 -13.11 -7.68
N ASN A 72 2.92 -13.77 -6.52
CA ASN A 72 4.08 -14.42 -5.92
C ASN A 72 5.30 -13.47 -5.82
N GLY A 73 5.05 -12.20 -5.48
CA GLY A 73 6.08 -11.18 -5.32
C GLY A 73 6.56 -10.53 -6.62
N THR A 74 5.94 -10.79 -7.77
CA THR A 74 6.30 -10.16 -9.05
C THR A 74 6.01 -8.66 -9.02
N PHE A 75 4.82 -8.28 -8.58
CA PHE A 75 4.49 -6.90 -8.28
C PHE A 75 4.82 -6.62 -6.81
N LYS A 76 5.33 -5.42 -6.53
CA LYS A 76 5.68 -4.99 -5.18
C LYS A 76 4.69 -3.97 -4.67
N SER A 77 4.13 -4.22 -3.49
CA SER A 77 3.29 -3.33 -2.70
C SER A 77 4.18 -2.22 -2.12
N PRO A 78 4.13 -1.00 -2.67
CA PRO A 78 5.07 0.04 -2.32
C PRO A 78 4.72 0.65 -0.97
N VAL A 79 5.74 0.83 -0.14
CA VAL A 79 5.62 1.64 1.08
C VAL A 79 5.53 3.10 0.66
N HIS A 80 4.55 3.82 1.20
CA HIS A 80 4.30 5.21 0.91
C HIS A 80 3.86 5.97 2.16
N ARG A 81 4.02 7.30 2.13
CA ARG A 81 3.61 8.22 3.21
C ARG A 81 3.07 9.50 2.61
N VAL A 82 2.41 10.32 3.44
CA VAL A 82 1.93 11.65 3.02
C VAL A 82 2.54 12.70 3.92
N LEU A 83 3.21 13.68 3.33
CA LEU A 83 3.71 14.87 4.02
C LEU A 83 2.58 15.88 4.26
N THR A 84 2.70 16.67 5.31
CA THR A 84 1.84 17.84 5.52
C THR A 84 2.46 19.10 4.88
N ASN A 85 1.70 20.19 4.85
CA ASN A 85 2.11 21.45 4.25
C ASN A 85 1.69 22.61 5.17
N ALA A 86 2.51 23.66 5.31
CA ALA A 86 2.23 24.80 6.18
C ALA A 86 1.39 25.91 5.51
N GLU A 87 1.33 25.92 4.18
CA GLU A 87 0.81 27.02 3.37
C GLU A 87 -0.50 26.67 2.65
N ARG A 88 -0.68 25.40 2.25
CA ARG A 88 -1.87 24.95 1.51
C ARG A 88 -2.43 23.64 2.06
N GLU A 89 -3.75 23.58 2.19
CA GLU A 89 -4.47 22.33 2.47
C GLU A 89 -4.41 21.40 1.25
N ARG A 90 -4.58 20.11 1.49
CA ARG A 90 -4.56 19.10 0.42
C ARG A 90 -5.76 18.17 0.53
N ASN A 91 -6.42 17.91 -0.60
CA ASN A 91 -7.55 16.98 -0.69
C ASN A 91 -7.23 15.81 -1.62
N THR A 92 -7.66 14.60 -1.25
CA THR A 92 -7.56 13.43 -2.14
C THR A 92 -8.74 12.49 -2.00
N LEU A 93 -9.00 11.72 -3.06
CA LEU A 93 -9.93 10.60 -3.04
C LEU A 93 -9.16 9.33 -3.38
N ALA A 94 -9.09 8.40 -2.43
CA ALA A 94 -8.55 7.07 -2.64
C ALA A 94 -9.69 6.05 -2.77
N ILE A 95 -9.63 5.22 -3.81
CA ILE A 95 -10.54 4.10 -4.02
C ILE A 95 -9.76 2.80 -3.84
N PHE A 96 -10.15 2.00 -2.87
CA PHE A 96 -9.54 0.70 -2.56
C PHE A 96 -10.38 -0.43 -3.17
N ILE A 97 -9.75 -1.20 -4.04
CA ILE A 97 -10.29 -2.42 -4.62
C ILE A 97 -9.76 -3.60 -3.79
N ILE A 98 -10.69 -4.31 -3.17
CA ILE A 98 -10.40 -5.42 -2.25
C ILE A 98 -11.15 -6.64 -2.79
N PRO A 99 -10.46 -7.77 -3.03
CA PRO A 99 -11.07 -9.06 -3.34
C PRO A 99 -12.09 -9.48 -2.28
N ASP A 100 -12.99 -10.39 -2.65
CA ASP A 100 -13.93 -10.97 -1.70
C ASP A 100 -13.18 -11.75 -0.62
N VAL A 101 -13.38 -11.34 0.64
CA VAL A 101 -12.78 -11.96 1.82
C VAL A 101 -13.21 -13.40 2.01
N ALA A 102 -14.33 -13.84 1.43
CA ALA A 102 -14.79 -15.22 1.50
C ALA A 102 -13.97 -16.18 0.63
N VAL A 103 -13.34 -15.67 -0.44
CA VAL A 103 -12.56 -16.48 -1.39
C VAL A 103 -11.14 -16.73 -0.89
N GLY A 104 -10.59 -15.78 -0.12
CA GLY A 104 -9.18 -15.78 0.25
C GLY A 104 -8.27 -15.42 -0.93
N ILE A 105 -6.98 -15.29 -0.62
CA ILE A 105 -5.94 -14.93 -1.58
C ILE A 105 -4.72 -15.84 -1.38
N GLY A 106 -3.96 -16.04 -2.45
CA GLY A 106 -2.71 -16.79 -2.42
C GLY A 106 -1.99 -16.64 -3.75
N PRO A 107 -0.70 -17.02 -3.85
CA PRO A 107 0.03 -17.03 -5.10
C PRO A 107 -0.72 -17.79 -6.19
N VAL A 108 -0.89 -17.19 -7.37
CA VAL A 108 -1.49 -17.88 -8.51
C VAL A 108 -0.56 -19.02 -8.94
N GLU A 109 -1.07 -20.25 -8.97
CA GLU A 109 -0.27 -21.47 -9.22
C GLU A 109 0.58 -21.39 -10.49
N LYS A 110 0.06 -20.77 -11.55
CA LYS A 110 0.79 -20.60 -12.83
C LYS A 110 2.00 -19.64 -12.75
N LEU A 111 2.14 -18.89 -11.67
CA LEU A 111 3.25 -17.96 -11.41
C LEU A 111 4.30 -18.55 -10.46
N ILE A 112 4.11 -19.81 -10.05
CA ILE A 112 5.05 -20.55 -9.20
C ILE A 112 5.84 -21.51 -10.10
N ASN A 113 7.16 -21.49 -9.98
CA ASN A 113 8.06 -22.40 -10.68
C ASN A 113 9.40 -22.53 -9.92
N GLU A 114 10.37 -23.25 -10.50
CA GLU A 114 11.67 -23.47 -9.88
C GLU A 114 12.47 -22.17 -9.64
N GLU A 115 12.37 -21.19 -10.56
CA GLU A 115 13.04 -19.88 -10.44
C GLU A 115 12.33 -18.94 -9.46
N ARG A 116 11.02 -19.14 -9.26
CA ARG A 116 10.16 -18.36 -8.36
C ARG A 116 9.30 -19.31 -7.53
N PRO A 117 9.89 -19.97 -6.51
CA PRO A 117 9.13 -20.84 -5.63
C PRO A 117 8.07 -20.06 -4.86
N ARG A 118 7.11 -20.76 -4.27
CA ARG A 118 6.01 -20.16 -3.51
C ARG A 118 6.58 -19.35 -2.34
N ALA A 119 6.37 -18.03 -2.35
CA ALA A 119 6.90 -17.12 -1.33
C ALA A 119 5.87 -16.76 -0.24
N TYR A 120 4.57 -16.96 -0.51
CA TYR A 120 3.48 -16.58 0.39
C TYR A 120 2.51 -17.75 0.64
N LYS A 121 1.91 -17.75 1.83
CA LYS A 121 0.86 -18.68 2.26
C LYS A 121 -0.48 -18.30 1.63
N ASP A 122 -1.40 -19.26 1.56
CA ASP A 122 -2.80 -18.95 1.27
C ASP A 122 -3.45 -18.32 2.50
N ILE A 123 -4.06 -17.16 2.32
CA ILE A 123 -4.68 -16.36 3.37
C ILE A 123 -6.19 -16.30 3.12
N LYS A 124 -6.97 -16.91 4.02
CA LYS A 124 -8.43 -16.87 3.94
C LYS A 124 -8.99 -15.47 4.18
N ASN A 125 -8.54 -14.80 5.23
CA ASN A 125 -9.03 -13.48 5.61
C ASN A 125 -7.87 -12.50 5.80
N TYR A 126 -7.51 -11.78 4.73
CA TYR A 126 -6.42 -10.79 4.78
C TYR A 126 -6.76 -9.59 5.68
N VAL A 127 -8.05 -9.25 5.81
CA VAL A 127 -8.51 -8.13 6.65
C VAL A 127 -8.24 -8.43 8.13
N GLU A 128 -8.50 -9.65 8.58
CA GLU A 128 -8.19 -10.08 9.94
C GLU A 128 -6.68 -10.05 10.21
N LEU A 129 -5.88 -10.61 9.30
CA LEU A 129 -4.42 -10.57 9.38
C LEU A 129 -3.88 -9.14 9.46
N PHE A 130 -4.50 -8.22 8.71
CA PHE A 130 -4.19 -6.79 8.74
C PHE A 130 -4.35 -6.21 10.14
N PHE A 131 -5.51 -6.40 10.78
CA PHE A 131 -5.77 -5.83 12.11
C PHE A 131 -4.87 -6.43 13.19
N GLN A 132 -4.62 -7.74 13.16
CA GLN A 132 -3.70 -8.41 14.08
C GLN A 132 -2.27 -7.85 13.97
N SER A 133 -1.80 -7.65 12.74
CA SER A 133 -0.45 -7.13 12.48
C SER A 133 -0.34 -5.64 12.84
N TYR A 134 -1.40 -4.88 12.57
CA TYR A 134 -1.48 -3.45 12.89
C TYR A 134 -1.32 -3.19 14.39
N GLN A 135 -1.96 -4.01 15.24
CA GLN A 135 -1.83 -3.92 16.71
C GLN A 135 -0.40 -4.16 17.20
N GLN A 136 0.40 -4.92 16.44
CA GLN A 136 1.80 -5.21 16.75
C GLN A 136 2.78 -4.22 16.09
N GLY A 137 2.26 -3.23 15.33
CA GLY A 137 3.10 -2.31 14.55
C GLY A 137 3.85 -3.00 13.39
N LYS A 138 3.41 -4.18 12.96
CA LYS A 138 4.05 -4.97 11.90
C LYS A 138 3.31 -4.81 10.57
N ARG A 139 4.04 -4.98 9.46
CA ARG A 139 3.41 -5.09 8.15
C ARG A 139 2.70 -6.45 8.03
N PRO A 140 1.41 -6.49 7.62
CA PRO A 140 0.67 -7.75 7.55
C PRO A 140 1.22 -8.74 6.54
N ILE A 141 1.75 -8.25 5.41
CA ILE A 141 2.35 -9.08 4.38
C ILE A 141 3.52 -9.94 4.90
N GLU A 142 4.23 -9.49 5.94
CA GLU A 142 5.34 -10.26 6.53
C GLU A 142 4.85 -11.55 7.20
N ALA A 143 3.66 -11.55 7.79
CA ALA A 143 3.06 -12.75 8.36
C ALA A 143 2.58 -13.74 7.28
N ALA A 144 2.30 -13.24 6.07
CA ALA A 144 1.91 -14.05 4.91
C ALA A 144 3.10 -14.72 4.22
N LYS A 145 4.33 -14.23 4.42
CA LYS A 145 5.53 -14.87 3.85
C LYS A 145 5.75 -16.26 4.44
N ILE A 146 6.23 -17.17 3.58
CA ILE A 146 6.75 -18.47 4.01
C ILE A 146 8.20 -18.24 4.42
N SER A 147 8.56 -18.63 5.64
CA SER A 147 9.94 -18.61 6.10
C SER A 147 10.75 -19.53 5.18
N GLN A 148 11.73 -18.99 4.46
CA GLN A 148 12.78 -19.83 3.91
C GLN A 148 13.66 -20.23 5.09
N GLU A 149 13.43 -21.41 5.67
CA GLU A 149 14.51 -22.08 6.37
C GLU A 149 15.61 -22.30 5.32
N LEU A 150 16.73 -21.62 5.52
CA LEU A 150 17.97 -21.91 4.81
C LEU A 150 18.32 -23.37 5.15
N HIS A 151 17.99 -24.27 4.23
CA HIS A 151 18.62 -25.59 4.16
C HIS A 151 19.95 -25.46 3.42
#